data_AF-H1VL81-F1
#
_entry.id   AF-H1VL81-F1
#
_cell.length_a   1.000
_cell.length_b   1.000
_cell.length_c   1.000
_cell.angle_alpha   90.00
_cell.angle_beta   90.00
_cell.angle_gamma   90.00
#
_symmetry.space_group_name_H-M   'P 1'
#
loop_
_entity.id
_entity.type
_entity.pdbx_description
1 polymer ?
#
loop_
_entity_poly.entity_id
_entity_poly.type
_entity_poly.pdbx_seq_one_letter_code
_entity_poly.pdbx_strand_id
1 'polypeptide(L)'
;MIGLSATSVDELQRFDFRDTPSKAFSKLKTLFEGTDMYQRASSTLAHLREVSEYAKRLGVASKIYVTPLNSLKESFYTGGILFSCLYDKKVKDVFAAGGRYDSLIRENRPKIGNNYEERHAVGFNLSWEKLSRSPKSGGRAFLKKSEEESHDIFDNAKRCDALVASFDAAVLRSTGIEILQMLWSHNISAELAKDARSPEDLLSRNRDEGYSWIIVIKQDAILKVKTMDKKDTPDVDIPMAQLLSWLRAEIRERDSKSVVKLRGSTQQSETGAAAETHHEQDVRVLTAQTRSKKFNRRTVVEQAQVSAGSLVHSFLDGPILAVETTDQVMDLIRDTCLSDGESWRKVEHSVTTAEKKYVREIHDMLLNWKWTWEKKNASRHSFLYNFRTGNCIYYDLGA
;
A
#
# COMPACT_ATOMS: atom_id res chain seq x y z
N MET A 1 -31.65 -26.68 -21.53
CA MET A 1 -31.60 -25.84 -22.75
C MET A 1 -32.65 -24.75 -22.55
N ILE A 2 -32.25 -23.49 -22.46
CA ILE A 2 -33.17 -22.36 -22.23
C ILE A 2 -33.96 -22.19 -23.53
N GLY A 3 -35.30 -22.21 -23.48
CA GLY A 3 -36.18 -22.20 -24.66
C GLY A 3 -36.26 -20.86 -25.38
N LEU A 4 -35.11 -20.30 -25.78
CA LEU A 4 -35.00 -19.06 -26.54
C LEU A 4 -34.99 -19.35 -28.04
N SER A 5 -35.63 -18.48 -28.83
CA SER A 5 -35.57 -18.56 -30.29
C SER A 5 -34.16 -18.19 -30.79
N ALA A 6 -33.75 -18.73 -31.95
CA ALA A 6 -32.47 -18.39 -32.56
C ALA A 6 -32.33 -16.88 -32.81
N THR A 7 -33.41 -16.23 -33.27
CA THR A 7 -33.47 -14.77 -33.46
C THR A 7 -33.21 -14.01 -32.16
N SER A 8 -33.78 -14.45 -31.05
CA SER A 8 -33.55 -13.83 -29.73
C SER A 8 -32.10 -13.99 -29.27
N VAL A 9 -31.44 -15.11 -29.60
CA VAL A 9 -30.02 -15.33 -29.30
C VAL A 9 -29.15 -14.37 -30.12
N ASP A 10 -29.42 -14.24 -31.42
CA ASP A 10 -28.69 -13.33 -32.31
C ASP A 10 -28.84 -11.86 -31.86
N GLU A 11 -30.05 -11.47 -31.43
CA GLU A 11 -30.31 -10.13 -30.89
C GLU A 11 -29.57 -9.89 -29.57
N LEU A 12 -29.55 -10.86 -28.65
CA LEU A 12 -28.82 -10.79 -27.39
C LEU A 12 -27.30 -10.71 -27.62
N GLN A 13 -26.77 -11.42 -28.62
CA GLN A 13 -25.35 -11.41 -28.95
C GLN A 13 -24.84 -10.00 -29.32
N ARG A 14 -25.71 -9.11 -29.81
CA ARG A 14 -25.35 -7.71 -30.09
C ARG A 14 -24.94 -6.93 -28.83
N PHE A 15 -25.36 -7.38 -27.65
CA PHE A 15 -24.99 -6.81 -26.34
C PHE A 15 -23.70 -7.41 -25.75
N ASP A 16 -23.14 -8.46 -26.37
CA ASP A 16 -21.86 -9.05 -25.96
C ASP A 16 -20.68 -8.22 -26.48
N PHE A 17 -20.44 -7.09 -25.82
CA PHE A 17 -19.30 -6.24 -26.11
C PHE A 17 -18.69 -5.65 -24.84
N ARG A 18 -17.46 -5.17 -24.99
CA ARG A 18 -16.71 -4.46 -23.95
C ARG A 18 -16.06 -3.24 -24.57
N ASP A 19 -16.46 -2.06 -24.12
CA ASP A 19 -16.00 -0.80 -24.68
C ASP A 19 -15.77 0.26 -23.59
N THR A 20 -15.04 1.32 -23.93
CA THR A 20 -14.93 2.50 -23.05
C THR A 20 -16.32 3.13 -22.85
N PRO A 21 -16.61 3.78 -21.70
CA PRO A 21 -17.94 4.32 -21.39
C PRO A 21 -18.60 5.10 -22.54
N SER A 22 -17.89 6.05 -23.16
CA SER A 22 -18.43 6.85 -24.28
C SER A 22 -18.86 6.00 -25.49
N LYS A 23 -18.00 5.06 -25.91
CA LYS A 23 -18.31 4.14 -27.03
C LYS A 23 -19.44 3.18 -26.69
N ALA A 24 -19.43 2.61 -25.48
CA ALA A 24 -20.45 1.71 -25.01
C ALA A 24 -21.84 2.37 -24.99
N PHE A 25 -21.93 3.60 -24.47
CA PHE A 25 -23.20 4.34 -24.42
C PHE A 25 -23.72 4.69 -25.81
N SER A 26 -22.83 5.06 -26.74
CA SER A 26 -23.19 5.31 -28.13
C SER A 26 -23.73 4.05 -28.81
N LYS A 27 -23.07 2.90 -28.58
CA LYS A 27 -23.52 1.60 -29.09
C LYS A 27 -24.86 1.17 -28.49
N LEU A 28 -25.06 1.32 -27.19
CA LEU A 28 -26.34 1.03 -26.53
C LEU A 28 -27.47 1.92 -27.07
N LYS A 29 -27.18 3.20 -27.37
CA LYS A 29 -28.15 4.09 -28.01
C LYS A 29 -28.65 3.51 -29.33
N THR A 30 -27.73 3.08 -30.20
CA THR A 30 -28.07 2.47 -31.48
C THR A 30 -28.76 1.12 -31.32
N LEU A 31 -28.36 0.29 -30.36
CA LEU A 31 -29.01 -1.00 -30.09
C LEU A 31 -30.46 -0.85 -29.62
N PHE A 32 -30.77 0.22 -28.90
CA PHE A 32 -32.11 0.50 -28.39
C PHE A 32 -32.94 1.42 -29.30
N GLU A 33 -32.43 1.81 -30.48
CA GLU A 33 -33.19 2.62 -31.45
C GLU A 33 -34.52 1.95 -31.80
N GLY A 34 -35.59 2.75 -31.88
CA GLY A 34 -36.95 2.26 -32.13
C GLY A 34 -37.67 1.69 -30.90
N THR A 35 -37.05 1.73 -29.71
CA THR A 35 -37.67 1.28 -28.44
C THR A 35 -37.60 2.37 -27.37
N ASP A 36 -38.38 2.23 -26.30
CA ASP A 36 -38.30 3.10 -25.11
C ASP A 36 -37.21 2.65 -24.11
N MET A 37 -36.49 1.56 -24.40
CA MET A 37 -35.46 1.00 -23.52
C MET A 37 -34.31 1.97 -23.25
N TYR A 38 -33.91 2.76 -24.26
CA TYR A 38 -32.85 3.76 -24.05
C TYR A 38 -33.27 4.84 -23.04
N GLN A 39 -34.55 5.26 -23.08
CA GLN A 39 -35.09 6.23 -22.13
C GLN A 39 -35.13 5.64 -20.72
N ARG A 40 -35.55 4.38 -20.59
CA ARG A 40 -35.56 3.66 -19.30
C ARG A 40 -34.15 3.47 -18.73
N ALA A 41 -33.16 3.21 -19.58
CA ALA A 41 -31.76 3.02 -19.18
C ALA A 41 -31.00 4.34 -18.92
N SER A 42 -31.58 5.50 -19.29
CA SER A 42 -30.86 6.78 -19.29
C SER A 42 -30.26 7.16 -17.94
N SER A 43 -30.98 6.95 -16.84
CA SER A 43 -30.50 7.22 -15.47
C SER A 43 -29.34 6.30 -15.09
N THR A 44 -29.40 5.02 -15.46
CA THR A 44 -28.32 4.05 -15.26
C THR A 44 -27.06 4.44 -16.05
N LEU A 45 -27.22 4.84 -17.32
CA LEU A 45 -26.10 5.27 -18.15
C LEU A 45 -25.48 6.57 -17.63
N ALA A 46 -26.30 7.51 -17.14
CA ALA A 46 -25.81 8.72 -16.50
C ALA A 46 -25.01 8.41 -15.23
N HIS A 47 -25.51 7.53 -14.36
CA HIS A 47 -24.82 7.11 -13.15
C HIS A 47 -23.49 6.40 -13.45
N LEU A 48 -23.45 5.50 -14.44
CA LEU A 48 -22.21 4.86 -14.89
C LEU A 48 -21.19 5.88 -15.43
N ARG A 49 -21.67 6.93 -16.12
CA ARG A 49 -20.82 8.03 -16.59
C ARG A 49 -20.20 8.76 -15.41
N GLU A 50 -21.01 9.19 -14.44
CA GLU A 50 -20.54 9.88 -13.24
C GLU A 50 -19.50 9.06 -12.48
N VAL A 51 -19.76 7.78 -12.23
CA VAL A 51 -18.80 6.89 -11.55
C VAL A 51 -17.49 6.81 -12.31
N SER A 52 -17.54 6.71 -13.65
CA SER A 52 -16.33 6.68 -14.48
C SER A 52 -15.54 8.00 -14.47
N GLU A 53 -16.22 9.13 -14.31
CA GLU A 53 -15.60 10.46 -14.21
C GLU A 53 -14.98 10.68 -12.83
N TYR A 54 -15.69 10.33 -11.77
CA TYR A 54 -15.16 10.38 -10.40
C TYR A 54 -13.95 9.46 -10.23
N ALA A 55 -13.99 8.24 -10.76
CA ALA A 55 -12.83 7.33 -10.72
C ALA A 55 -11.58 7.97 -11.36
N LYS A 56 -11.74 8.66 -12.50
CA LYS A 56 -10.63 9.39 -13.15
C LYS A 56 -10.12 10.54 -12.28
N ARG A 57 -11.02 11.35 -11.71
CA ARG A 57 -10.66 12.46 -10.82
C ARG A 57 -9.95 11.99 -9.55
N LEU A 58 -10.30 10.81 -9.04
CA LEU A 58 -9.64 10.16 -7.92
C LEU A 58 -8.29 9.50 -8.29
N GLY A 59 -7.83 9.62 -9.55
CA GLY A 59 -6.54 9.13 -9.99
C GLY A 59 -6.50 7.65 -10.37
N VAL A 60 -7.64 7.00 -10.64
CA VAL A 60 -7.66 5.63 -11.15
C VAL A 60 -7.05 5.60 -12.56
N ALA A 61 -5.82 5.07 -12.65
CA ALA A 61 -5.08 4.97 -13.91
C ALA A 61 -5.52 3.79 -14.79
N SER A 62 -6.20 2.80 -14.20
CA SER A 62 -6.68 1.61 -14.91
C SER A 62 -7.78 1.95 -15.92
N LYS A 63 -7.75 1.29 -17.08
CA LYS A 63 -8.80 1.45 -18.10
C LYS A 63 -10.13 0.90 -17.60
N ILE A 64 -11.16 1.75 -17.61
CA ILE A 64 -12.54 1.39 -17.27
C ILE A 64 -13.29 1.01 -18.55
N TYR A 65 -14.01 -0.11 -18.50
CA TYR A 65 -14.86 -0.60 -19.59
C TYR A 65 -16.27 -0.87 -19.08
N VAL A 66 -17.24 -0.73 -19.98
CA VAL A 66 -18.63 -1.13 -19.77
C VAL A 66 -18.89 -2.41 -20.55
N THR A 67 -19.46 -3.40 -19.85
CA THR A 67 -19.79 -4.72 -20.40
C THR A 67 -21.25 -5.02 -20.03
N PRO A 68 -22.23 -4.83 -20.94
CA PRO A 68 -23.65 -4.92 -20.60
C PRO A 68 -24.09 -6.28 -20.06
N LEU A 69 -23.49 -7.37 -20.56
CA LEU A 69 -23.83 -8.74 -20.18
C LEU A 69 -22.97 -9.30 -19.04
N ASN A 70 -22.21 -8.46 -18.33
CA ASN A 70 -21.45 -8.91 -17.17
C ASN A 70 -22.41 -9.18 -15.99
N SER A 71 -22.67 -10.44 -15.69
CA SER A 71 -23.58 -10.86 -14.62
C SER A 71 -22.83 -11.72 -13.59
N LEU A 72 -22.32 -11.07 -12.54
CA LEU A 72 -21.77 -11.73 -11.36
C LEU A 72 -22.74 -11.54 -10.19
N LYS A 73 -23.44 -12.61 -9.78
CA LYS A 73 -24.44 -12.57 -8.69
C LYS A 73 -25.40 -11.38 -8.83
N GLU A 74 -25.94 -11.17 -10.02
CA GLU A 74 -26.77 -10.01 -10.38
C GLU A 74 -27.87 -9.68 -9.37
N SER A 75 -28.52 -10.68 -8.79
CA SER A 75 -29.58 -10.50 -7.79
C SER A 75 -29.16 -9.61 -6.61
N PHE A 76 -27.88 -9.63 -6.23
CA PHE A 76 -27.36 -8.81 -5.12
C PHE A 76 -27.25 -7.32 -5.49
N TYR A 77 -27.05 -7.02 -6.77
CA TYR A 77 -26.73 -5.68 -7.26
C TYR A 77 -27.89 -5.04 -8.03
N THR A 78 -29.08 -5.63 -7.96
CA THR A 78 -30.30 -5.10 -8.60
C THR A 78 -30.55 -3.64 -8.20
N GLY A 79 -30.65 -2.75 -9.19
CA GLY A 79 -30.81 -1.31 -9.00
C GLY A 79 -29.52 -0.55 -8.65
N GLY A 80 -28.39 -1.26 -8.53
CA GLY A 80 -27.06 -0.71 -8.25
C GLY A 80 -26.12 -0.75 -9.46
N ILE A 81 -24.82 -0.74 -9.17
CA ILE A 81 -23.75 -0.94 -10.14
C ILE A 81 -22.97 -2.18 -9.73
N LEU A 82 -22.61 -3.01 -10.70
CA LEU A 82 -21.63 -4.09 -10.57
C LEU A 82 -20.31 -3.65 -11.20
N PHE A 83 -19.19 -3.95 -10.55
CA PHE A 83 -17.85 -3.82 -11.12
C PHE A 83 -17.02 -5.08 -10.87
N SER A 84 -16.05 -5.30 -11.74
CA SER A 84 -15.03 -6.33 -11.57
C SER A 84 -13.68 -5.79 -12.01
N CYS A 85 -12.64 -6.16 -11.25
CA CYS A 85 -11.26 -5.90 -11.59
C CYS A 85 -10.65 -7.20 -12.11
N LEU A 86 -10.07 -7.12 -13.31
CA LEU A 86 -9.56 -8.28 -14.02
C LEU A 86 -8.14 -8.05 -14.53
N TYR A 87 -7.35 -9.12 -14.56
CA TYR A 87 -6.11 -9.17 -15.32
C TYR A 87 -6.43 -9.47 -16.77
N ASP A 88 -6.20 -8.48 -17.63
CA ASP A 88 -6.49 -8.56 -19.06
C ASP A 88 -5.29 -9.17 -19.81
N LYS A 89 -5.02 -10.46 -19.55
CA LYS A 89 -4.01 -11.26 -20.26
C LYS A 89 -4.70 -12.17 -21.31
N LYS A 90 -3.99 -13.17 -21.85
CA LYS A 90 -4.58 -14.19 -22.75
C LYS A 90 -5.83 -14.85 -22.16
N VAL A 91 -5.89 -14.96 -20.84
CA VAL A 91 -7.06 -15.38 -20.09
C VAL A 91 -7.44 -14.25 -19.14
N LYS A 92 -8.72 -13.86 -19.14
CA LYS A 92 -9.26 -12.88 -18.20
C LYS A 92 -9.43 -13.55 -16.84
N ASP A 93 -8.74 -13.02 -15.82
CA ASP A 93 -8.88 -13.51 -14.44
C ASP A 93 -9.40 -12.39 -13.54
N VAL A 94 -10.54 -12.64 -12.89
CA VAL A 94 -11.16 -11.70 -11.95
C VAL A 94 -10.49 -11.87 -10.58
N PHE A 95 -9.94 -10.78 -10.05
CA PHE A 95 -9.30 -10.76 -8.72
C PHE A 95 -10.07 -9.92 -7.70
N ALA A 96 -10.98 -9.05 -8.16
CA ALA A 96 -11.93 -8.38 -7.30
C ALA A 96 -13.27 -8.21 -8.03
N ALA A 97 -14.37 -8.33 -7.31
CA ALA A 97 -15.70 -8.04 -7.84
C ALA A 97 -16.62 -7.54 -6.72
N GLY A 98 -17.49 -6.61 -7.06
CA GLY A 98 -18.35 -5.98 -6.08
C GLY A 98 -19.34 -5.04 -6.73
N GLY A 99 -20.04 -4.28 -5.90
CA GLY A 99 -21.06 -3.38 -6.39
C GLY A 99 -21.88 -2.76 -5.28
N ARG A 100 -22.89 -2.01 -5.70
CA ARG A 100 -23.90 -1.42 -4.82
C ARG A 100 -25.04 -2.41 -4.61
N TYR A 101 -25.33 -2.76 -3.37
CA TYR A 101 -26.26 -3.85 -2.99
C TYR A 101 -27.36 -3.41 -2.03
N ASP A 102 -27.90 -2.21 -2.25
CA ASP A 102 -29.00 -1.63 -1.46
C ASP A 102 -30.22 -2.57 -1.38
N SER A 103 -30.56 -3.22 -2.50
CA SER A 103 -31.70 -4.15 -2.58
C SER A 103 -31.52 -5.37 -1.68
N LEU A 104 -30.30 -5.92 -1.61
CA LEU A 104 -29.99 -7.04 -0.73
C LEU A 104 -30.15 -6.66 0.75
N ILE A 105 -29.74 -5.44 1.13
CA ILE A 105 -29.96 -4.93 2.50
C ILE A 105 -31.44 -4.78 2.78
N ARG A 106 -32.21 -4.24 1.83
CA ARG A 106 -33.65 -4.03 1.96
C ARG A 106 -34.40 -5.35 2.16
N GLU A 107 -34.05 -6.38 1.39
CA GLU A 107 -34.67 -7.71 1.45
C GLU A 107 -34.41 -8.45 2.76
N ASN A 108 -33.21 -8.30 3.32
CA ASN A 108 -32.79 -9.00 4.55
C ASN A 108 -33.06 -8.20 5.84
N ARG A 109 -33.74 -7.04 5.74
CA ARG A 109 -33.99 -6.18 6.91
C ARG A 109 -35.24 -6.65 7.68
N PRO A 110 -35.21 -6.66 9.03
CA PRO A 110 -36.39 -6.88 9.85
C PRO A 110 -37.46 -5.80 9.60
N LYS A 111 -38.72 -6.20 9.41
CA LYS A 111 -39.85 -5.29 9.09
C LYS A 111 -40.43 -4.56 10.32
N ILE A 112 -39.62 -4.26 11.34
CA ILE A 112 -40.10 -3.74 12.62
C ILE A 112 -39.79 -2.24 12.74
N GLY A 113 -40.82 -1.40 12.74
CA GLY A 113 -40.77 0.05 13.03
C GLY A 113 -41.05 0.96 11.83
N ASN A 114 -41.80 2.06 12.06
CA ASN A 114 -42.35 2.94 11.02
C ASN A 114 -41.46 4.15 10.62
N ASN A 115 -40.29 4.32 11.24
CA ASN A 115 -39.36 5.42 10.95
C ASN A 115 -38.04 4.85 10.41
N TYR A 116 -37.96 4.63 9.09
CA TYR A 116 -36.81 3.96 8.50
C TYR A 116 -36.09 4.82 7.47
N GLU A 117 -34.82 5.09 7.75
CA GLU A 117 -33.87 5.63 6.78
C GLU A 117 -33.37 4.52 5.85
N GLU A 118 -33.31 4.83 4.55
CA GLU A 118 -32.76 3.95 3.54
C GLU A 118 -31.24 3.81 3.74
N ARG A 119 -30.74 2.57 3.66
CA ARG A 119 -29.31 2.28 3.81
C ARG A 119 -28.74 1.98 2.43
N HIS A 120 -27.71 2.73 2.08
CA HIS A 120 -26.95 2.53 0.86
C HIS A 120 -25.62 1.87 1.19
N ALA A 121 -25.24 0.85 0.42
CA ALA A 121 -23.98 0.15 0.65
C ALA A 121 -23.32 -0.26 -0.65
N VAL A 122 -22.01 -0.09 -0.66
CA VAL A 122 -21.11 -0.56 -1.71
C VAL A 122 -20.04 -1.41 -1.04
N GLY A 123 -19.70 -2.52 -1.67
CA GLY A 123 -18.69 -3.42 -1.15
C GLY A 123 -18.22 -4.37 -2.23
N PHE A 124 -17.10 -5.02 -1.97
CA PHE A 124 -16.47 -5.91 -2.92
C PHE A 124 -15.74 -7.03 -2.21
N ASN A 125 -15.57 -8.13 -2.93
CA ASN A 125 -14.70 -9.21 -2.54
C ASN A 125 -13.34 -9.00 -3.23
N LEU A 126 -12.28 -9.03 -2.44
CA LEU A 126 -10.91 -9.07 -2.92
C LEU A 126 -10.34 -10.47 -2.72
N SER A 127 -9.96 -11.13 -3.82
CA SER A 127 -9.21 -12.39 -3.75
C SER A 127 -7.75 -12.11 -3.36
N TRP A 128 -7.54 -11.65 -2.13
CA TRP A 128 -6.22 -11.25 -1.62
C TRP A 128 -5.18 -12.36 -1.79
N GLU A 129 -5.56 -13.63 -1.64
CA GLU A 129 -4.67 -14.78 -1.88
C GLU A 129 -4.10 -14.83 -3.31
N LYS A 130 -4.78 -14.25 -4.30
CA LYS A 130 -4.26 -14.12 -5.66
C LYS A 130 -3.25 -12.97 -5.78
N LEU A 131 -3.37 -11.94 -4.94
CA LEU A 131 -2.46 -10.78 -4.89
C LEU A 131 -1.23 -11.04 -4.02
N SER A 132 -1.39 -11.78 -2.93
CA SER A 132 -0.30 -12.18 -2.02
C SER A 132 0.59 -13.28 -2.59
N ARG A 133 0.20 -13.87 -3.74
CA ARG A 133 1.10 -14.64 -4.59
C ARG A 133 2.14 -13.68 -5.16
N SER A 134 3.19 -13.43 -4.40
CA SER A 134 4.47 -12.98 -4.92
C SER A 134 4.77 -13.77 -6.21
N PRO A 135 5.24 -13.14 -7.29
CA PRO A 135 5.75 -13.90 -8.43
C PRO A 135 6.70 -14.95 -7.86
N LYS A 136 6.46 -16.23 -8.17
CA LYS A 136 7.34 -17.32 -7.76
C LYS A 136 8.74 -17.04 -8.36
N SER A 137 9.56 -16.28 -7.65
CA SER A 137 10.94 -16.68 -7.47
C SER A 137 10.87 -18.06 -6.84
N GLY A 138 11.46 -19.06 -7.51
CA GLY A 138 11.48 -20.42 -6.99
C GLY A 138 12.11 -20.43 -5.60
N GLY A 139 11.36 -20.85 -4.59
CA GLY A 139 11.85 -20.99 -3.22
C GLY A 139 10.71 -20.97 -2.23
N ARG A 140 10.45 -22.09 -1.58
CA ARG A 140 9.29 -22.32 -0.71
C ARG A 140 9.39 -21.56 0.61
N ALA A 141 8.23 -21.15 1.09
CA ALA A 141 7.97 -20.85 2.49
C ALA A 141 8.31 -22.05 3.38
N PHE A 142 9.10 -21.82 4.43
CA PHE A 142 8.93 -22.43 5.74
C PHE A 142 9.74 -21.63 6.78
N LEU A 143 9.18 -20.52 7.25
CA LEU A 143 9.58 -19.93 8.52
C LEU A 143 8.37 -19.99 9.45
N LYS A 144 8.59 -20.74 10.53
CA LYS A 144 7.72 -20.92 11.69
C LYS A 144 7.33 -19.54 12.19
N LYS A 145 6.05 -19.22 12.12
CA LYS A 145 5.48 -17.97 12.64
C LYS A 145 5.68 -17.97 14.16
N SER A 146 6.53 -17.09 14.67
CA SER A 146 6.53 -16.75 16.09
C SER A 146 5.16 -16.12 16.38
N GLU A 147 4.38 -16.77 17.24
CA GLU A 147 3.25 -16.14 17.90
C GLU A 147 3.82 -15.20 18.96
N GLU A 148 4.26 -14.02 18.53
CA GLU A 148 4.55 -12.91 19.42
C GLU A 148 3.71 -11.71 18.94
N GLU A 149 2.67 -11.48 19.73
CA GLU A 149 2.01 -10.19 19.99
C GLU A 149 1.57 -9.37 18.76
N SER A 150 0.61 -9.93 18.03
CA SER A 150 -0.31 -9.16 17.17
C SER A 150 -1.34 -8.37 18.00
N HIS A 151 -0.91 -7.64 19.03
CA HIS A 151 -1.80 -6.84 19.88
C HIS A 151 -1.76 -5.33 19.60
N ASP A 152 -0.82 -4.80 18.80
CA ASP A 152 -0.70 -3.35 18.59
C ASP A 152 -0.98 -2.82 17.16
N ILE A 153 -1.34 -3.67 16.19
CA ILE A 153 -1.62 -3.20 14.82
C ILE A 153 -2.94 -2.39 14.74
N PHE A 154 -3.87 -2.64 15.65
CA PHE A 154 -5.21 -2.04 15.63
C PHE A 154 -5.47 -1.04 16.76
N ASP A 155 -4.65 -1.00 17.81
CA ASP A 155 -4.91 -0.17 19.00
C ASP A 155 -4.58 1.32 18.81
N ASN A 156 -3.96 1.69 17.68
CA ASN A 156 -3.68 3.08 17.30
C ASN A 156 -4.01 3.41 15.83
N ALA A 157 -4.93 2.68 15.20
CA ALA A 157 -5.29 2.90 13.80
C ALA A 157 -6.11 4.21 13.63
N LYS A 158 -5.44 5.36 13.60
CA LYS A 158 -6.03 6.61 13.11
C LYS A 158 -6.56 6.38 11.69
N ARG A 159 -7.81 6.76 11.44
CA ARG A 159 -8.50 6.51 10.16
C ARG A 159 -7.75 7.11 8.97
N CYS A 160 -7.41 8.38 9.08
CA CYS A 160 -6.44 9.07 8.23
C CYS A 160 -5.96 10.36 8.89
N ASP A 161 -4.94 11.01 8.33
CA ASP A 161 -4.33 12.21 8.89
C ASP A 161 -5.21 13.46 8.70
N ALA A 162 -5.87 13.59 7.55
CA ALA A 162 -6.58 14.81 7.17
C ALA A 162 -8.01 14.57 6.67
N LEU A 163 -8.94 15.37 7.18
CA LEU A 163 -10.32 15.42 6.69
C LEU A 163 -10.53 16.65 5.80
N VAL A 164 -10.87 16.44 4.53
CA VAL A 164 -11.18 17.52 3.57
C VAL A 164 -12.68 17.80 3.59
N ALA A 165 -13.08 19.03 3.86
CA ALA A 165 -14.47 19.43 4.01
C ALA A 165 -14.79 20.70 3.22
N SER A 166 -16.08 20.89 2.92
CA SER A 166 -16.63 22.15 2.41
C SER A 166 -18.11 22.22 2.82
N PHE A 167 -18.61 23.44 3.00
CA PHE A 167 -20.05 23.68 3.20
C PHE A 167 -20.81 23.80 1.87
N ASP A 168 -20.09 23.74 0.74
CA ASP A 168 -20.66 23.60 -0.59
C ASP A 168 -20.40 22.17 -1.10
N ALA A 169 -21.49 21.42 -1.29
CA ALA A 169 -21.48 20.04 -1.74
C ALA A 169 -20.87 19.87 -3.15
N ALA A 170 -21.01 20.85 -4.03
CA ALA A 170 -20.45 20.83 -5.38
C ALA A 170 -18.94 21.11 -5.35
N VAL A 171 -18.50 22.06 -4.50
CA VAL A 171 -17.06 22.31 -4.27
C VAL A 171 -16.39 21.09 -3.66
N LEU A 172 -17.03 20.43 -2.69
CA LEU A 172 -16.51 19.22 -2.07
C LEU A 172 -16.30 18.08 -3.08
N ARG A 173 -17.26 17.91 -4.00
CA ARG A 173 -17.22 16.89 -5.07
C ARG A 173 -16.36 17.28 -6.29
N SER A 174 -15.81 18.50 -6.31
CA SER A 174 -14.89 18.96 -7.36
C SER A 174 -13.51 19.23 -6.75
N THR A 175 -13.27 20.43 -6.24
CA THR A 175 -12.00 20.84 -5.61
C THR A 175 -11.58 19.92 -4.45
N GLY A 176 -12.54 19.40 -3.67
CA GLY A 176 -12.20 18.45 -2.59
C GLY A 176 -11.55 17.17 -3.11
N ILE A 177 -11.97 16.68 -4.28
CA ILE A 177 -11.38 15.50 -4.92
C ILE A 177 -9.98 15.81 -5.45
N GLU A 178 -9.77 17.00 -6.02
CA GLU A 178 -8.45 17.46 -6.47
C GLU A 178 -7.47 17.54 -5.29
N ILE A 179 -7.92 18.06 -4.14
CA ILE A 179 -7.12 18.09 -2.91
C ILE A 179 -6.81 16.65 -2.45
N LEU A 180 -7.78 15.74 -2.42
CA LEU A 180 -7.52 14.35 -2.05
C LEU A 180 -6.48 13.69 -2.96
N GLN A 181 -6.65 13.81 -4.27
CA GLN A 181 -5.71 13.25 -5.24
C GLN A 181 -4.30 13.81 -5.00
N MET A 182 -4.20 15.12 -4.77
CA MET A 182 -2.95 15.79 -4.47
C MET A 182 -2.31 15.26 -3.17
N LEU A 183 -3.07 15.08 -2.10
CA LEU A 183 -2.57 14.56 -0.82
C LEU A 183 -2.12 13.09 -0.94
N TRP A 184 -2.94 12.24 -1.57
CA TRP A 184 -2.62 10.82 -1.78
C TRP A 184 -1.38 10.63 -2.65
N SER A 185 -1.20 11.44 -3.70
CA SER A 185 0.00 11.40 -4.55
C SER A 185 1.29 11.75 -3.80
N HIS A 186 1.17 12.36 -2.60
CA HIS A 186 2.27 12.70 -1.72
C HIS A 186 2.29 11.88 -0.43
N ASN A 187 1.61 10.73 -0.41
CA ASN A 187 1.54 9.79 0.71
C ASN A 187 0.98 10.41 2.01
N ILE A 188 0.09 11.40 1.90
CA ILE A 188 -0.65 11.95 3.03
C ILE A 188 -2.02 11.28 3.05
N SER A 189 -2.35 10.60 4.14
CA SER A 189 -3.64 9.91 4.26
C SER A 189 -4.75 10.93 4.48
N ALA A 190 -5.80 10.87 3.66
CA ALA A 190 -6.88 11.84 3.72
C ALA A 190 -8.20 11.28 3.19
N GLU A 191 -9.33 11.85 3.61
CA GLU A 191 -10.66 11.54 3.08
C GLU A 191 -11.59 12.75 3.00
N LEU A 192 -12.72 12.61 2.30
CA LEU A 192 -13.75 13.66 2.26
C LEU A 192 -14.69 13.53 3.45
N ALA A 193 -15.03 14.67 4.03
CA ALA A 193 -16.13 14.78 4.97
C ALA A 193 -17.46 14.45 4.30
N LYS A 194 -18.43 14.03 5.11
CA LYS A 194 -19.84 14.07 4.72
C LYS A 194 -20.30 15.52 4.59
N ASP A 195 -21.34 15.75 3.79
CA ASP A 195 -21.97 17.06 3.69
C ASP A 195 -22.37 17.56 5.09
N ALA A 196 -21.81 18.70 5.48
CA ALA A 196 -22.04 19.35 6.76
C ALA A 196 -22.66 20.73 6.54
N ARG A 197 -23.50 21.17 7.47
CA ARG A 197 -24.21 22.46 7.34
C ARG A 197 -23.51 23.60 8.08
N SER A 198 -22.64 23.28 9.03
CA SER A 198 -21.88 24.26 9.80
C SER A 198 -20.57 23.67 10.33
N PRO A 199 -19.61 24.51 10.78
CA PRO A 199 -18.40 24.05 11.43
C PRO A 199 -18.66 23.19 12.67
N GLU A 200 -19.70 23.49 13.44
CA GLU A 200 -20.08 22.75 14.66
C GLU A 200 -20.62 21.37 14.30
N ASP A 201 -21.44 21.26 13.24
CA ASP A 201 -21.93 20.00 12.70
C ASP A 201 -20.77 19.13 12.18
N LEU A 202 -19.80 19.75 11.50
CA LEU A 202 -18.60 19.06 11.01
C LEU A 202 -17.73 18.53 12.17
N LEU A 203 -17.47 19.36 13.18
CA LEU A 203 -16.62 18.99 14.32
C LEU A 203 -17.28 17.94 15.22
N SER A 204 -18.57 18.08 15.50
CA SER A 204 -19.30 17.14 16.37
C SER A 204 -19.35 15.72 15.78
N ARG A 205 -19.51 15.59 14.46
CA ARG A 205 -19.54 14.30 13.76
C ARG A 205 -18.17 13.61 13.67
N ASN A 206 -17.09 14.36 13.75
CA ASN A 206 -15.74 13.86 13.47
C ASN A 206 -14.81 13.95 14.69
N ARG A 207 -15.36 14.21 15.88
CA ARG A 207 -14.58 14.41 17.11
C ARG A 207 -13.76 13.18 17.49
N ASP A 208 -14.33 12.00 17.28
CA ASP A 208 -13.77 10.74 17.79
C ASP A 208 -13.01 9.96 16.69
N GLU A 209 -12.91 10.50 15.47
CA GLU A 209 -12.30 9.86 14.29
C GLU A 209 -10.76 10.01 14.21
N GLY A 210 -10.16 10.80 15.12
CA GLY A 210 -8.71 10.85 15.32
C GLY A 210 -7.90 11.60 14.24
N TYR A 211 -8.54 12.39 13.37
CA TYR A 211 -7.86 13.23 12.38
C TYR A 211 -6.87 14.19 13.04
N SER A 212 -5.68 14.37 12.45
CA SER A 212 -4.72 15.40 12.89
C SER A 212 -5.10 16.78 12.35
N TRP A 213 -5.68 16.85 11.14
CA TRP A 213 -6.08 18.10 10.50
C TRP A 213 -7.48 18.03 9.87
N ILE A 214 -8.22 19.13 9.95
CA ILE A 214 -9.44 19.36 9.16
C ILE A 214 -9.16 20.51 8.19
N ILE A 215 -9.30 20.25 6.89
CA ILE A 215 -9.03 21.19 5.81
C ILE A 215 -10.38 21.61 5.22
N VAL A 216 -10.83 22.83 5.53
CA VAL A 216 -12.10 23.37 5.04
C VAL A 216 -11.86 24.27 3.83
N ILE A 217 -12.46 23.92 2.69
CA ILE A 217 -12.42 24.71 1.46
C ILE A 217 -13.35 25.90 1.60
N LYS A 218 -12.78 27.10 1.57
CA LYS A 218 -13.49 28.39 1.52
C LYS A 218 -13.59 28.89 0.08
N GLN A 219 -14.15 30.08 -0.08
CA GLN A 219 -14.16 30.81 -1.36
C GLN A 219 -12.74 31.15 -1.83
N ASP A 220 -12.58 31.42 -3.12
CA ASP A 220 -11.32 31.87 -3.76
C ASP A 220 -10.12 30.92 -3.57
N ALA A 221 -10.37 29.60 -3.48
CA ALA A 221 -9.33 28.58 -3.30
C ALA A 221 -8.47 28.74 -2.02
N ILE A 222 -9.02 29.44 -1.02
CA ILE A 222 -8.44 29.54 0.32
C ILE A 222 -8.88 28.30 1.11
N LEU A 223 -7.93 27.71 1.84
CA LEU A 223 -8.16 26.57 2.70
C LEU A 223 -7.96 26.99 4.15
N LYS A 224 -8.96 26.74 4.99
CA LYS A 224 -8.83 26.88 6.44
C LYS A 224 -8.39 25.54 7.01
N VAL A 225 -7.19 25.49 7.57
CA VAL A 225 -6.65 24.27 8.19
C VAL A 225 -6.72 24.38 9.70
N LYS A 226 -7.44 23.44 10.31
CA LYS A 226 -7.58 23.30 11.76
C LYS A 226 -6.80 22.10 12.26
N THR A 227 -5.89 22.32 13.20
CA THR A 227 -5.12 21.25 13.86
C THR A 227 -5.90 20.70 15.05
N MET A 228 -6.12 19.39 15.09
CA MET A 228 -6.97 18.75 16.10
C MET A 228 -6.18 18.27 17.33
N ASP A 229 -4.89 17.97 17.17
CA ASP A 229 -4.03 17.43 18.23
C ASP A 229 -3.66 18.47 19.33
N LYS A 230 -3.96 19.76 19.10
CA LYS A 230 -3.58 20.88 19.98
C LYS A 230 -4.76 21.85 20.13
N LYS A 231 -5.41 21.87 21.31
CA LYS A 231 -6.59 22.73 21.58
C LYS A 231 -6.35 24.24 21.40
N ASP A 232 -5.09 24.70 21.51
CA ASP A 232 -4.72 26.11 21.44
C ASP A 232 -3.97 26.52 20.16
N THR A 233 -3.94 25.67 19.13
CA THR A 233 -3.34 26.05 17.84
C THR A 233 -4.36 26.83 17.00
N PRO A 234 -4.05 28.07 16.58
CA PRO A 234 -4.97 28.85 15.76
C PRO A 234 -5.17 28.19 14.39
N ASP A 235 -6.39 28.30 13.88
CA ASP A 235 -6.69 27.90 12.51
C ASP A 235 -5.88 28.77 11.53
N VAL A 236 -5.31 28.16 10.50
CA VAL A 236 -4.51 28.86 9.50
C VAL A 236 -5.26 28.90 8.17
N ASP A 237 -5.35 30.09 7.57
CA ASP A 237 -5.85 30.25 6.21
C ASP A 237 -4.66 30.25 5.24
N ILE A 238 -4.64 29.29 4.32
CA ILE A 238 -3.58 29.14 3.32
C ILE A 238 -4.16 28.94 1.91
N PRO A 239 -3.50 29.45 0.86
CA PRO A 239 -3.86 29.09 -0.51
C PRO A 239 -3.66 27.59 -0.76
N MET A 240 -4.49 26.98 -1.61
CA MET A 240 -4.36 25.57 -1.99
C MET A 240 -2.94 25.18 -2.45
N ALA A 241 -2.25 26.08 -3.16
CA ALA A 241 -0.87 25.87 -3.64
C ALA A 241 0.16 25.68 -2.51
N GLN A 242 -0.10 26.21 -1.31
CA GLN A 242 0.80 26.12 -0.16
C GLN A 242 0.46 24.97 0.80
N LEU A 243 -0.66 24.27 0.58
CA LEU A 243 -1.15 23.22 1.46
C LEU A 243 -0.11 22.10 1.68
N LEU A 244 0.51 21.61 0.61
CA LEU A 244 1.50 20.54 0.70
C LEU A 244 2.74 20.94 1.48
N SER A 245 3.27 22.13 1.22
CA SER A 245 4.45 22.63 1.94
C SER A 245 4.15 22.79 3.42
N TRP A 246 2.97 23.30 3.76
CA TRP A 246 2.52 23.49 5.13
C TRP A 246 2.34 22.14 5.85
N LEU A 247 1.58 21.21 5.27
CA LEU A 247 1.36 19.88 5.87
C LEU A 247 2.65 19.11 6.08
N ARG A 248 3.62 19.17 5.15
CA ARG A 248 4.92 18.50 5.33
C ARG A 248 5.71 19.03 6.52
N ALA A 249 5.64 20.34 6.77
CA ALA A 249 6.29 20.95 7.93
C ALA A 249 5.62 20.47 9.23
N GLU A 250 4.29 20.46 9.27
CA GLU A 250 3.51 20.01 10.43
C GLU A 250 3.67 18.51 10.71
N ILE A 251 3.67 17.66 9.68
CA ILE A 251 3.94 16.21 9.80
C ILE A 251 5.33 16.00 10.38
N ARG A 252 6.36 16.69 9.86
CA ARG A 252 7.72 16.60 10.39
C ARG A 252 7.81 17.04 11.86
N GLU A 253 7.10 18.10 12.24
CA GLU A 253 7.05 18.54 13.64
C GLU A 253 6.36 17.49 14.52
N ARG A 254 5.22 16.95 14.08
CA ARG A 254 4.48 15.89 14.78
C ARG A 254 5.37 14.66 15.01
N ASP A 255 6.03 14.19 13.97
CA ASP A 255 6.89 13.01 14.02
C ASP A 255 8.15 13.25 14.87
N SER A 256 8.68 14.48 14.89
CA SER A 256 9.78 14.83 15.79
C SER A 256 9.35 14.80 17.27
N LYS A 257 8.09 15.16 17.57
CA LYS A 257 7.55 15.19 18.93
C LYS A 257 7.10 13.83 19.44
N SER A 258 6.64 12.93 18.56
CA SER A 258 6.37 11.53 18.94
C SER A 258 7.66 10.84 19.39
N VAL A 259 8.78 11.08 18.69
CA VAL A 259 10.11 10.59 19.08
C VAL A 259 10.57 11.17 20.43
N VAL A 260 10.26 12.44 20.73
CA VAL A 260 10.61 13.07 22.03
C VAL A 260 9.71 12.59 23.18
N LYS A 261 8.41 12.38 22.94
CA LYS A 261 7.49 11.83 23.96
C LYS A 261 7.87 10.40 24.37
N LEU A 262 8.39 9.61 23.43
CA LEU A 262 8.94 8.28 23.73
C LEU A 262 10.18 8.35 24.66
N ARG A 263 11.00 9.40 24.53
CA ARG A 263 12.18 9.65 25.39
C ARG A 263 11.88 10.38 26.71
N GLY A 264 10.74 11.08 26.80
CA GLY A 264 10.35 11.87 27.98
C GLY A 264 9.55 11.10 29.04
N SER A 265 9.05 9.91 28.70
CA SER A 265 8.28 9.06 29.61
C SER A 265 9.16 8.23 30.59
N THR A 266 10.49 8.36 30.53
CA THR A 266 11.43 7.49 31.26
C THR A 266 11.91 8.06 32.60
N GLN A 267 11.30 9.13 33.14
CA GLN A 267 11.75 9.72 34.42
C GLN A 267 10.75 9.75 35.57
N GLN A 268 9.52 9.26 35.42
CA GLN A 268 8.62 9.14 36.57
C GLN A 268 7.62 8.01 36.36
N SER A 269 7.90 6.86 36.96
CA SER A 269 6.97 5.92 37.61
C SER A 269 7.64 4.54 37.66
N GLU A 270 8.25 4.21 38.80
CA GLU A 270 8.50 2.83 39.18
C GLU A 270 7.14 2.15 39.38
N THR A 271 6.79 1.18 38.53
CA THR A 271 6.23 -0.14 38.88
C THR A 271 5.85 -0.92 37.62
N GLY A 272 6.67 -1.93 37.31
CA GLY A 272 6.33 -3.20 36.66
C GLY A 272 5.57 -3.19 35.33
N ALA A 273 6.30 -3.26 34.21
CA ALA A 273 6.10 -4.24 33.13
C ALA A 273 7.21 -4.08 32.08
N ALA A 274 7.54 -5.17 31.39
CA ALA A 274 8.73 -5.38 30.56
C ALA A 274 9.10 -4.24 29.61
N ALA A 275 10.32 -3.72 29.76
CA ALA A 275 10.94 -2.81 28.80
C ALA A 275 11.60 -3.61 27.67
N GLU A 276 11.00 -3.58 26.49
CA GLU A 276 11.71 -3.89 25.25
C GLU A 276 12.78 -2.82 25.02
N THR A 277 14.03 -3.26 25.01
CA THR A 277 15.19 -2.41 24.80
C THR A 277 15.35 -2.13 23.31
N HIS A 278 14.87 -0.97 22.85
CA HIS A 278 15.37 -0.40 21.59
C HIS A 278 16.87 -0.11 21.77
N HIS A 279 17.71 -1.01 21.28
CA HIS A 279 19.16 -0.85 21.27
C HIS A 279 19.52 0.22 20.22
N GLU A 280 19.64 1.48 20.63
CA GLU A 280 20.26 2.50 19.77
C GLU A 280 21.72 2.10 19.49
N GLN A 281 22.12 2.12 18.22
CA GLN A 281 23.50 1.81 17.82
C GLN A 281 24.48 2.79 18.50
N ASP A 282 25.48 2.26 19.23
CA ASP A 282 26.54 3.05 19.88
C ASP A 282 27.46 3.69 18.82
N VAL A 283 27.31 4.99 18.59
CA VAL A 283 28.15 5.74 17.63
C VAL A 283 29.29 6.44 18.36
N ARG A 284 30.51 5.93 18.17
CA ARG A 284 31.74 6.54 18.69
C ARG A 284 32.39 7.46 17.65
N VAL A 285 32.35 8.77 17.90
CA VAL A 285 32.95 9.79 17.02
C VAL A 285 34.40 10.07 17.42
N LEU A 286 35.33 9.75 16.52
CA LEU A 286 36.75 10.11 16.59
C LEU A 286 37.06 11.29 15.67
N THR A 287 37.90 12.22 16.10
CA THR A 287 38.30 13.41 15.32
C THR A 287 39.81 13.41 15.10
N ALA A 288 40.26 13.64 13.86
CA ALA A 288 41.68 13.85 13.57
C ALA A 288 42.21 15.11 14.27
N GLN A 289 43.45 15.10 14.75
CA GLN A 289 44.09 16.23 15.45
C GLN A 289 44.41 17.44 14.55
N THR A 290 44.11 17.36 13.26
CA THR A 290 44.25 18.49 12.33
C THR A 290 43.03 19.41 12.43
N ARG A 291 43.26 20.73 12.52
CA ARG A 291 42.25 21.81 12.68
C ARG A 291 40.97 21.56 11.88
N SER A 292 40.01 20.88 12.50
CA SER A 292 38.71 20.59 11.89
C SER A 292 37.72 21.69 12.27
N LYS A 293 36.85 22.06 11.32
CA LYS A 293 35.75 23.01 11.58
C LYS A 293 34.88 22.48 12.72
N LYS A 294 34.44 23.36 13.64
CA LYS A 294 33.48 23.00 14.69
C LYS A 294 32.26 22.33 14.04
N PHE A 295 31.93 21.12 14.47
CA PHE A 295 30.79 20.36 13.96
C PHE A 295 29.87 19.94 15.11
N ASN A 296 28.62 19.67 14.77
CA ASN A 296 27.64 19.21 15.75
C ASN A 296 27.75 17.68 15.91
N ARG A 297 28.25 17.23 17.07
CA ARG A 297 28.40 15.80 17.37
C ARG A 297 27.08 15.03 17.27
N ARG A 298 25.95 15.64 17.66
CA ARG A 298 24.62 15.01 17.58
C ARG A 298 24.21 14.77 16.13
N THR A 299 24.43 15.74 15.25
CA THR A 299 24.15 15.59 13.81
C THR A 299 25.02 14.50 13.18
N VAL A 300 26.28 14.35 13.60
CA VAL A 300 27.14 13.26 13.13
C VAL A 300 26.64 11.90 13.58
N VAL A 301 26.16 11.78 14.82
CA VAL A 301 25.55 10.53 15.33
C VAL A 301 24.29 10.17 14.53
N GLU A 302 23.37 11.12 14.35
CA GLU A 302 22.13 10.91 13.60
C GLU A 302 22.42 10.53 12.13
N GLN A 303 23.35 11.22 11.47
CA GLN A 303 23.77 10.90 10.11
C GLN A 303 24.44 9.52 10.00
N ALA A 304 25.28 9.15 10.97
CA ALA A 304 25.92 7.85 11.00
C ALA A 304 24.90 6.71 11.11
N GLN A 305 23.89 6.86 11.98
CA GLN A 305 22.81 5.87 12.14
C GLN A 305 21.97 5.74 10.85
N VAL A 306 21.56 6.86 10.25
CA VAL A 306 20.80 6.85 8.98
C VAL A 306 21.61 6.22 7.85
N SER A 307 22.90 6.56 7.76
CA SER A 307 23.79 6.01 6.74
C SER A 307 24.05 4.52 6.94
N ALA A 308 24.21 4.06 8.19
CA ALA A 308 24.37 2.64 8.50
C ALA A 308 23.11 1.84 8.12
N GLY A 309 21.92 2.36 8.45
CA GLY A 309 20.65 1.74 8.05
C GLY A 309 20.49 1.66 6.52
N SER A 310 20.80 2.74 5.82
CA SER A 310 20.73 2.80 4.35
C SER A 310 21.73 1.83 3.69
N LEU A 311 22.95 1.72 4.25
CA LEU A 311 23.95 0.76 3.78
C LEU A 311 23.46 -0.68 3.93
N VAL A 312 22.96 -1.07 5.11
CA VAL A 312 22.42 -2.42 5.33
C VAL A 312 21.23 -2.70 4.41
N HIS A 313 20.37 -1.69 4.15
CA HIS A 313 19.26 -1.86 3.22
C HIS A 313 19.73 -2.13 1.79
N SER A 314 20.82 -1.50 1.33
CA SER A 314 21.41 -1.76 0.01
C SER A 314 21.96 -3.19 -0.15
N PHE A 315 22.22 -3.89 0.95
CA PHE A 315 22.68 -5.28 0.86
C PHE A 315 21.59 -6.17 0.28
N LEU A 316 20.31 -5.83 0.50
CA LEU A 316 19.14 -6.59 0.05
C LEU A 316 18.99 -6.62 -1.48
N ASP A 317 19.68 -5.74 -2.22
CA ASP A 317 19.75 -5.79 -3.68
C ASP A 317 20.65 -6.94 -4.18
N GLY A 318 21.39 -7.58 -3.27
CA GLY A 318 22.27 -8.71 -3.52
C GLY A 318 21.54 -10.02 -3.85
N PRO A 319 22.13 -10.89 -4.69
CA PRO A 319 21.56 -12.21 -4.94
C PRO A 319 21.67 -13.13 -3.71
N ILE A 320 20.73 -14.07 -3.60
CA ILE A 320 20.67 -15.07 -2.52
C ILE A 320 20.88 -16.47 -3.11
N LEU A 321 21.88 -17.18 -2.61
CA LEU A 321 22.18 -18.57 -2.99
C LEU A 321 21.52 -19.50 -1.96
N ALA A 322 20.48 -20.22 -2.37
CA ALA A 322 19.81 -21.18 -1.52
C ALA A 322 20.48 -22.55 -1.64
N VAL A 323 20.98 -23.10 -0.53
CA VAL A 323 21.76 -24.34 -0.49
C VAL A 323 21.23 -25.34 0.55
N GLU A 324 21.51 -26.62 0.35
CA GLU A 324 21.23 -27.69 1.30
C GLU A 324 22.54 -28.20 1.89
N THR A 325 22.88 -27.82 3.11
CA THR A 325 24.09 -28.32 3.77
C THR A 325 23.94 -28.33 5.29
N THR A 326 25.00 -28.70 6.02
CA THR A 326 25.02 -28.63 7.48
C THR A 326 25.45 -27.23 7.93
N ASP A 327 25.03 -26.81 9.13
CA ASP A 327 25.45 -25.49 9.65
C ASP A 327 26.97 -25.40 9.85
N GLN A 328 27.63 -26.53 10.11
CA GLN A 328 29.10 -26.60 10.14
C GLN A 328 29.73 -26.17 8.81
N VAL A 329 29.16 -26.60 7.67
CA VAL A 329 29.65 -26.19 6.35
C VAL A 329 29.31 -24.73 6.07
N MET A 330 28.14 -24.23 6.51
CA MET A 330 27.79 -22.81 6.41
C MET A 330 28.78 -21.92 7.17
N ASP A 331 29.19 -22.32 8.38
CA ASP A 331 30.17 -21.58 9.18
C ASP A 331 31.55 -21.63 8.54
N LEU A 332 31.96 -22.78 8.00
CA LEU A 332 33.20 -22.88 7.21
C LEU A 332 33.20 -21.96 5.99
N ILE A 333 32.08 -21.86 5.27
CA ILE A 333 31.94 -20.96 4.11
C ILE A 333 31.97 -19.49 4.56
N ARG A 334 31.35 -19.15 5.69
CA ARG A 334 31.34 -17.79 6.26
C ARG A 334 32.75 -17.25 6.48
N ASP A 335 33.68 -18.11 6.86
CA ASP A 335 35.08 -17.76 7.12
C ASP A 335 35.97 -17.77 5.86
N THR A 336 35.39 -18.00 4.67
CA THR A 336 36.13 -17.95 3.39
C THR A 336 36.14 -16.57 2.77
N CYS A 337 37.07 -16.38 1.84
CA CYS A 337 37.21 -15.18 1.05
C CYS A 337 37.49 -15.52 -0.41
N LEU A 338 36.81 -14.89 -1.36
CA LEU A 338 37.01 -15.17 -2.80
C LEU A 338 38.36 -14.65 -3.31
N SER A 339 39.00 -13.70 -2.63
CA SER A 339 40.37 -13.29 -2.92
C SER A 339 41.42 -14.31 -2.44
N ASP A 340 41.08 -15.18 -1.47
CA ASP A 340 41.95 -16.21 -0.94
C ASP A 340 41.50 -17.62 -1.35
N GLY A 341 42.10 -18.13 -2.43
CA GLY A 341 41.85 -19.49 -2.90
C GLY A 341 42.25 -20.60 -1.92
N GLU A 342 43.09 -20.32 -0.91
CA GLU A 342 43.45 -21.30 0.11
C GLU A 342 42.31 -21.52 1.11
N SER A 343 41.56 -20.47 1.46
CA SER A 343 40.38 -20.56 2.33
C SER A 343 39.33 -21.54 1.80
N TRP A 344 39.00 -21.46 0.51
CA TRP A 344 38.06 -22.38 -0.15
C TRP A 344 38.60 -23.80 -0.29
N ARG A 345 39.91 -23.97 -0.50
CA ARG A 345 40.53 -25.31 -0.46
C ARG A 345 40.39 -25.92 0.93
N LYS A 346 40.56 -25.17 2.02
CA LYS A 346 40.39 -25.70 3.39
C LYS A 346 38.97 -26.23 3.59
N VAL A 347 37.94 -25.48 3.17
CA VAL A 347 36.55 -25.94 3.23
C VAL A 347 36.35 -27.24 2.46
N GLU A 348 36.87 -27.34 1.23
CA GLU A 348 36.79 -28.58 0.46
C GLU A 348 37.44 -29.79 1.17
N HIS A 349 38.56 -29.58 1.88
CA HIS A 349 39.24 -30.67 2.61
C HIS A 349 38.52 -31.05 3.91
N SER A 350 37.76 -30.12 4.50
CA SER A 350 37.02 -30.33 5.74
C SER A 350 35.68 -31.04 5.55
N VAL A 351 35.18 -31.18 4.32
CA VAL A 351 33.90 -31.86 4.02
C VAL A 351 34.10 -33.28 3.46
N THR A 352 33.03 -34.07 3.50
CA THR A 352 33.07 -35.45 2.97
C THR A 352 33.25 -35.46 1.45
N THR A 353 33.75 -36.58 0.91
CA THR A 353 33.94 -36.74 -0.55
C THR A 353 32.64 -36.53 -1.34
N ALA A 354 31.48 -36.83 -0.76
CA ALA A 354 30.17 -36.61 -1.37
C ALA A 354 29.79 -35.12 -1.45
N GLU A 355 30.19 -34.32 -0.46
CA GLU A 355 29.89 -32.89 -0.36
C GLU A 355 30.87 -32.01 -1.14
N LYS A 356 32.09 -32.47 -1.41
CA LYS A 356 33.12 -31.71 -2.15
C LYS A 356 32.62 -31.14 -3.47
N LYS A 357 31.86 -31.93 -4.23
CA LYS A 357 31.29 -31.48 -5.51
C LYS A 357 30.32 -30.32 -5.29
N TYR A 358 29.47 -30.42 -4.27
CA TYR A 358 28.47 -29.42 -3.96
C TYR A 358 29.10 -28.11 -3.44
N VAL A 359 30.14 -28.21 -2.59
CA VAL A 359 30.91 -27.03 -2.14
C VAL A 359 31.58 -26.30 -3.31
N ARG A 360 32.10 -27.04 -4.30
CA ARG A 360 32.65 -26.44 -5.52
C ARG A 360 31.59 -25.71 -6.34
N GLU A 361 30.40 -26.29 -6.48
CA GLU A 361 29.28 -25.62 -7.19
C GLU A 361 28.88 -24.30 -6.50
N ILE A 362 28.90 -24.27 -5.16
CA ILE A 362 28.69 -23.04 -4.38
C ILE A 362 29.80 -22.03 -4.67
N HIS A 363 31.05 -22.45 -4.61
CA HIS A 363 32.21 -21.59 -4.87
C HIS A 363 32.18 -20.99 -6.29
N ASP A 364 31.90 -21.80 -7.31
CA ASP A 364 31.81 -21.38 -8.70
C ASP A 364 30.67 -20.35 -8.91
N MET A 365 29.54 -20.53 -8.21
CA MET A 365 28.43 -19.58 -8.26
C MET A 365 28.82 -18.21 -7.67
N LEU A 366 29.52 -18.21 -6.54
CA LEU A 366 30.01 -16.99 -5.91
C LEU A 366 31.06 -16.28 -6.77
N LEU A 367 31.95 -17.03 -7.43
CA LEU A 367 32.90 -16.48 -8.41
C LEU A 367 32.20 -15.84 -9.61
N ASN A 368 31.12 -16.45 -10.11
CA ASN A 368 30.32 -15.88 -11.20
C ASN A 368 29.64 -14.56 -10.78
N TRP A 369 29.13 -14.49 -9.55
CA TRP A 369 28.56 -13.24 -9.02
C TRP A 369 29.61 -12.16 -8.81
N LYS A 370 30.81 -12.52 -8.32
CA LYS A 370 31.95 -11.59 -8.26
C LYS A 370 32.29 -11.02 -9.64
N TRP A 371 32.40 -11.88 -10.65
CA TRP A 371 32.63 -11.42 -12.04
C TRP A 371 31.52 -10.48 -12.54
N THR A 372 30.27 -10.79 -12.22
CA THR A 372 29.11 -9.97 -12.60
C THR A 372 29.13 -8.61 -11.90
N TRP A 373 29.51 -8.56 -10.63
CA TRP A 373 29.75 -7.31 -9.90
C TRP A 373 30.84 -6.47 -10.56
N GLU A 374 32.03 -7.04 -10.80
CA GLU A 374 33.18 -6.32 -11.37
C GLU A 374 32.93 -5.79 -12.79
N LYS A 375 32.16 -6.51 -13.62
CA LYS A 375 31.98 -6.18 -15.04
C LYS A 375 30.67 -5.48 -15.38
N LYS A 376 29.62 -5.65 -14.56
CA LYS A 376 28.27 -5.16 -14.85
C LYS A 376 27.71 -4.24 -13.77
N ASN A 377 28.55 -3.78 -12.83
CA ASN A 377 28.14 -2.90 -11.74
C ASN A 377 26.94 -3.46 -10.95
N ALA A 378 26.92 -4.80 -10.77
CA ALA A 378 25.91 -5.48 -9.96
C ALA A 378 26.17 -5.26 -8.47
N SER A 379 25.34 -5.82 -7.58
CA SER A 379 25.58 -5.69 -6.13
C SER A 379 26.85 -6.44 -5.71
N ARG A 380 27.65 -5.82 -4.84
CA ARG A 380 28.80 -6.43 -4.15
C ARG A 380 28.34 -7.40 -3.05
N HIS A 381 27.13 -7.20 -2.55
CA HIS A 381 26.55 -7.91 -1.42
C HIS A 381 25.84 -9.17 -1.92
N SER A 382 25.98 -10.28 -1.20
CA SER A 382 25.24 -11.51 -1.48
C SER A 382 24.93 -12.27 -0.20
N PHE A 383 24.02 -13.23 -0.28
CA PHE A 383 23.65 -14.06 0.86
C PHE A 383 23.69 -15.53 0.50
N LEU A 384 24.06 -16.38 1.45
CA LEU A 384 23.93 -17.83 1.37
C LEU A 384 22.90 -18.27 2.40
N TYR A 385 21.84 -18.94 1.94
CA TYR A 385 20.72 -19.37 2.75
C TYR A 385 20.62 -20.89 2.77
N ASN A 386 20.72 -21.49 3.96
CA ASN A 386 20.52 -22.91 4.16
C ASN A 386 19.02 -23.22 4.34
N PHE A 387 18.38 -23.78 3.32
CA PHE A 387 16.94 -24.06 3.39
C PHE A 387 16.57 -25.28 4.25
N ARG A 388 17.56 -26.01 4.80
CA ARG A 388 17.33 -27.08 5.78
C ARG A 388 17.22 -26.55 7.21
N THR A 389 18.06 -25.59 7.59
CA THR A 389 18.18 -25.09 8.98
C THR A 389 17.63 -23.68 9.16
N GLY A 390 17.44 -22.94 8.06
CA GLY A 390 17.06 -21.53 8.08
C GLY A 390 18.23 -20.57 8.30
N ASN A 391 19.46 -21.09 8.41
CA ASN A 391 20.67 -20.29 8.60
C ASN A 391 20.96 -19.42 7.36
N CYS A 392 21.22 -18.13 7.55
CA CYS A 392 21.52 -17.19 6.49
C CYS A 392 22.80 -16.43 6.83
N ILE A 393 23.78 -16.47 5.93
CA ILE A 393 25.04 -15.74 6.09
C ILE A 393 25.16 -14.67 5.01
N TYR A 394 25.68 -13.50 5.39
CA TYR A 394 26.12 -12.47 4.46
C TYR A 394 27.48 -12.85 3.88
N TYR A 395 27.64 -12.68 2.57
CA TYR A 395 28.89 -12.96 1.87
C TYR A 395 29.27 -11.76 0.98
N ASP A 396 30.42 -11.16 1.26
CA ASP A 396 30.97 -10.04 0.50
C ASP A 396 31.73 -10.55 -0.73
N LEU A 397 31.21 -10.30 -1.93
CA LEU A 397 31.83 -10.73 -3.18
C LEU A 397 33.12 -9.97 -3.50
N GLY A 398 33.33 -8.81 -2.86
CA GLY A 398 34.52 -7.98 -3.02
C GLY A 398 35.61 -8.25 -1.98
N ALA A 399 35.41 -9.22 -1.08
CA ALA A 399 36.42 -9.64 -0.12
C ALA A 399 37.61 -10.33 -0.81
#